data_AF-A0A6H1ZNT4-F1
#
_entry.id   AF-A0A6H1ZNT4-F1
#
_cell.length_a   1.000
_cell.length_b   1.000
_cell.length_c   1.000
_cell.angle_alpha   90.00
_cell.angle_beta   90.00
_cell.angle_gamma   90.00
#
_symmetry.space_group_name_H-M   'P 1'
#
loop_
_entity.id
_entity.type
_entity.pdbx_description
1 polymer ?
#
loop_
_entity_poly.entity_id
_entity_poly.type
_entity_poly.pdbx_seq_one_letter_code
_entity_poly.pdbx_strand_id
1 'polypeptide(L)' 'MEKIEFIASLPDMQSAIMLHGGGDGARMKLDIPASESDKYGLLQTKLAKKSFKVTIEYEENGGSDW' A
#
# COMPACT_ATOMS: atom_id res chain seq x y z
N MET A 1 16.65 5.57 10.58
CA MET A 1 15.54 5.83 9.63
C MET A 1 14.30 5.23 10.25
N GLU A 2 13.20 5.98 10.38
CA GLU A 2 11.92 5.39 10.79
C GLU A 2 11.43 4.48 9.65
N LYS A 3 11.12 3.21 9.97
CA LYS A 3 10.59 2.20 9.03
C LYS A 3 9.19 1.82 9.51
N ILE A 4 8.21 1.83 8.62
CA ILE A 4 6.84 1.40 8.90
C ILE A 4 6.52 0.30 7.89
N GLU A 5 6.08 -0.87 8.37
CA GLU A 5 5.76 -2.04 7.54
C GLU A 5 4.38 -2.56 7.93
N PHE A 6 3.48 -2.70 6.98
CA PHE A 6 2.13 -3.22 7.18
C PHE A 6 1.75 -4.12 6.01
N ILE A 7 0.87 -5.08 6.28
CA ILE A 7 0.25 -5.89 5.24
C ILE A 7 -0.75 -5.03 4.47
N ALA A 8 -0.72 -5.15 3.15
CA ALA A 8 -1.67 -4.50 2.27
C ALA A 8 -1.92 -5.35 1.03
N SER A 9 -3.05 -5.10 0.37
CA SER A 9 -3.40 -5.73 -0.90
C SER A 9 -3.91 -4.70 -1.89
N LEU A 10 -3.90 -5.05 -3.18
CA LEU A 10 -4.60 -4.24 -4.17
C LEU A 10 -6.10 -4.48 -4.03
N PRO A 11 -6.94 -3.43 -4.01
CA PRO A 11 -8.38 -3.60 -4.05
C PRO A 11 -8.81 -4.28 -5.36
N ASP A 12 -9.87 -5.08 -5.32
CA ASP A 12 -10.44 -5.73 -6.51
C ASP A 12 -11.20 -4.73 -7.39
N MET A 13 -10.44 -3.92 -8.11
CA MET A 13 -10.97 -2.89 -9.00
C MET A 13 -9.95 -2.52 -10.09
N GLN A 14 -10.45 -2.22 -11.29
CA GLN A 14 -9.60 -1.84 -12.43
C GLN A 14 -8.75 -0.58 -12.15
N SER A 15 -9.23 0.33 -11.30
CA SER A 15 -8.52 1.56 -10.93
C SER A 15 -7.70 1.43 -9.63
N ALA A 16 -7.32 0.21 -9.24
CA ALA A 16 -6.37 -0.04 -8.16
C ALA A 16 -5.00 0.60 -8.45
N ILE A 17 -4.58 0.59 -9.72
CA ILE A 17 -3.43 1.34 -10.22
C ILE A 17 -3.88 2.20 -11.40
N MET A 18 -3.68 3.52 -11.30
CA MET A 18 -4.01 4.47 -12.36
C MET A 18 -2.73 5.12 -12.86
N LEU A 19 -2.42 4.92 -14.14
CA LEU A 19 -1.28 5.55 -14.81
C LEU A 19 -1.67 6.94 -15.34
N HIS A 20 -0.80 7.93 -15.16
CA HIS A 20 -0.99 9.23 -15.77
C HIS A 20 -0.42 9.23 -17.19
N GLY A 21 -1.25 9.54 -18.20
CA GLY A 21 -0.91 9.43 -19.63
C GLY A 21 0.22 10.34 -20.14
N GLY A 22 0.73 11.26 -19.31
CA GLY A 22 1.81 12.20 -19.66
C GLY A 22 3.19 11.84 -19.11
N GLY A 23 3.34 10.71 -18.41
CA GLY A 23 4.62 10.31 -17.79
C GLY A 23 4.80 10.73 -16.33
N ASP A 24 3.80 11.39 -15.73
CA ASP A 24 3.82 11.87 -14.33
C ASP A 24 3.57 10.78 -13.27
N GLY A 25 3.86 9.51 -13.62
CA GLY A 25 3.79 8.39 -12.69
C GLY A 25 2.41 7.75 -12.55
N ALA A 26 2.16 7.14 -11.40
CA ALA A 26 0.98 6.34 -11.13
C ALA A 26 0.42 6.60 -9.73
N ARG A 27 -0.90 6.46 -9.58
CA ARG A 27 -1.56 6.38 -8.28
C ARG A 27 -1.97 4.95 -8.00
N MET A 28 -1.50 4.40 -6.89
CA MET A 28 -1.87 3.09 -6.39
C MET A 28 -2.77 3.23 -5.16
N LYS A 29 -3.82 2.43 -5.10
CA LYS A 29 -4.69 2.25 -3.92
C LYS A 29 -4.34 0.92 -3.27
N LEU A 30 -4.34 0.89 -1.95
CA LEU A 30 -4.03 -0.29 -1.16
C LEU A 30 -5.08 -0.46 -0.08
N ASP A 31 -5.63 -1.67 0.03
CA ASP A 31 -6.46 -2.07 1.15
C ASP A 31 -5.56 -2.54 2.28
N ILE A 32 -5.73 -1.92 3.44
CA ILE A 32 -4.93 -2.19 4.64
C ILE A 32 -5.89 -2.75 5.70
N PRO A 33 -5.64 -3.94 6.25
CA PRO A 33 -6.47 -4.52 7.30
C PRO A 33 -6.57 -3.60 8.53
N ALA A 34 -7.71 -3.62 9.23
CA ALA A 34 -7.89 -2.81 10.44
C ALA A 34 -6.89 -3.16 11.57
N SER A 35 -6.36 -4.39 11.57
CA SER A 35 -5.28 -4.82 12.47
C SER A 35 -3.98 -4.02 12.31
N GLU A 36 -3.84 -3.27 11.21
CA GLU A 36 -2.68 -2.43 10.89
C GLU A 36 -2.95 -0.92 11.15
N SER A 37 -4.02 -0.60 11.89
CA SER A 37 -4.50 0.78 12.09
C SER A 37 -3.50 1.75 12.70
N ASP A 38 -2.73 1.30 13.68
CA ASP A 38 -1.65 2.11 14.24
C ASP A 38 -0.60 2.49 13.18
N LYS A 39 -0.31 1.58 12.24
CA LYS A 39 0.75 1.77 11.25
C LYS A 39 0.35 2.74 10.14
N TYR A 40 -0.86 2.63 9.59
CA TYR A 40 -1.33 3.63 8.62
C TYR A 40 -1.64 4.99 9.26
N GLY A 41 -1.98 5.02 10.55
CA GLY A 41 -2.06 6.26 11.34
C GLY A 41 -0.69 6.96 11.48
N LEU A 42 0.38 6.20 11.75
CA LEU A 42 1.74 6.73 11.77
C LEU A 42 2.18 7.24 10.39
N LEU A 43 1.84 6.52 9.31
CA LEU A 43 2.11 6.96 7.95
C LEU A 43 1.44 8.32 7.66
N GLN A 44 0.18 8.49 8.06
CA GLN A 44 -0.55 9.74 7.86
C GLN A 44 0.02 10.90 8.69
N THR A 45 0.41 10.66 9.94
CA THR A 45 0.79 11.74 10.88
C THR A 45 2.26 12.15 10.76
N LYS A 46 3.18 11.20 10.62
CA LYS A 46 4.64 11.47 10.63
C LYS A 46 5.22 11.70 9.24
N LEU A 47 4.58 11.09 8.24
CA LEU A 47 5.16 10.91 6.93
C LEU A 47 4.38 11.59 5.81
N ALA A 48 3.22 12.21 6.08
CA ALA A 48 2.48 12.98 5.08
C ALA A 48 3.36 13.94 4.26
N LYS A 49 3.12 13.98 2.94
CA LYS A 49 3.82 14.83 1.95
C LYS A 49 5.32 14.52 1.77
N LYS A 50 5.82 13.40 2.31
CA LYS A 50 7.19 12.94 2.06
C LYS A 50 7.20 11.80 1.04
N SER A 51 8.33 11.61 0.36
CA SER A 51 8.56 10.48 -0.53
C SER A 51 9.07 9.26 0.25
N PHE A 52 8.65 8.07 -0.14
CA PHE A 52 9.09 6.81 0.48
C PHE A 52 9.68 5.87 -0.57
N LYS A 53 10.67 5.09 -0.15
CA LYS A 53 11.05 3.88 -0.87
C LYS A 53 10.08 2.78 -0.44
N VAL A 54 9.39 2.18 -1.41
CA VAL A 54 8.45 1.09 -1.18
C VAL A 54 9.10 -0.22 -1.65
N THR A 55 9.04 -1.24 -0.80
CA THR A 55 9.34 -2.63 -1.16
C THR A 55 8.04 -3.41 -1.03
N ILE A 56 7.70 -4.20 -2.05
CA ILE A 56 6.53 -5.07 -2.04
C ILE A 56 7.04 -6.50 -2.08
N GLU A 57 6.68 -7.27 -1.06
CA GLU A 57 6.97 -8.70 -0.96
C GLU A 57 5.63 -9.45 -1.03
N TYR A 58 5.58 -10.49 -1.85
CA TYR A 58 4.40 -11.35 -1.94
C TYR A 58 4.41 -12.30 -0.76
N GLU A 59 3.43 -12.19 0.12
CA GLU A 59 3.14 -13.20 1.13
C GLU A 59 1.98 -14.04 0.64
N GLU A 60 2.23 -15.35 0.52
CA GLU A 60 1.20 -16.34 0.22
C GLU A 60 0.28 -16.41 1.44
N ASN A 61 -0.80 -15.64 1.43
CA ASN A 61 -1.88 -15.82 2.40
C ASN A 61 -2.33 -17.28 2.26
N GLY A 62 -2.33 -18.04 3.36
CA GLY A 62 -2.71 -19.47 3.40
C GLY A 62 -4.18 -19.74 3.07
N GLY A 63 -4.70 -19.17 1.98
CA GLY A 63 -5.94 -19.53 1.34
C GLY A 63 -5.69 -20.79 0.53
N SER A 64 -6.18 -21.90 1.06
CA SER A 64 -6.31 -23.15 0.33
C SER A 64 -7.13 -22.93 -0.94
N ASP A 65 -6.56 -23.25 -2.10
CA ASP A 65 -7.27 -23.42 -3.36
C ASP A 65 -8.39 -24.46 -3.21
N TRP A 66 -9.62 -24.03 -2.92
CA TRP A 66 -10.85 -24.82 -3.09
C TRP A 66 -12.05 -23.91 -3.42
#